data_AF-A0A938VEG3-F1
#
_entry.id   AF-A0A938VEG3-F1
#
_cell.length_a   1.000
_cell.length_b   1.000
_cell.length_c   1.000
_cell.angle_alpha   90.00
_cell.angle_beta   90.00
_cell.angle_gamma   90.00
#
_symmetry.space_group_name_H-M   'P 1'
#
loop_
_entity.id
_entity.type
_entity.pdbx_description
1 polymer ?
#
loop_
_entity_poly.entity_id
_entity_poly.type
_entity_poly.pdbx_seq_one_letter_code
_entity_poly.pdbx_strand_id
1 'polypeptide(L)'
;MFSRPVAEWFTERFGTPTAPQAAAWPAIADGESVLVTAPTGSGKTLTAFLWALDRLWREPPEGREMGVRVLYVSPLKAMNNDIERNLAVPLAGVRSHDPDLPEIRVAVRTGDTP
;
A
#
# COMPACT_ATOMS: atom_id res chain seq x y z
N MET A 1 -7.70 13.09 -1.21
CA MET A 1 -7.69 11.65 -1.57
C MET A 1 -6.84 10.88 -0.58
N PHE A 2 -5.52 11.10 -0.53
CA PHE A 2 -4.66 10.53 0.51
C PHE A 2 -4.67 11.36 1.81
N SER A 3 -4.35 10.73 2.95
CA SER A 3 -4.03 11.48 4.17
C SER A 3 -2.76 12.34 3.98
N ARG A 4 -2.61 13.37 4.82
CA ARG A 4 -1.48 14.30 4.78
C ARG A 4 -0.11 13.60 4.83
N PRO A 5 0.21 12.73 5.82
CA PRO A 5 1.54 12.13 5.90
C PRO A 5 1.87 11.23 4.69
N VAL A 6 0.86 10.57 4.12
CA VAL A 6 1.03 9.77 2.89
C VAL A 6 1.31 10.65 1.68
N ALA A 7 0.56 11.75 1.53
CA ALA A 7 0.73 12.67 0.42
C ALA A 7 2.08 13.40 0.46
N GLU A 8 2.51 13.86 1.65
CA GLU A 8 3.82 14.51 1.85
C GLU A 8 4.95 13.54 1.52
N TRP A 9 4.94 12.34 2.12
CA TRP A 9 5.94 11.31 1.85
C TRP A 9 6.04 10.95 0.36
N PHE A 10 4.89 10.75 -0.30
CA PHE A 10 4.86 10.39 -1.72
C PHE A 10 5.45 11.51 -2.58
N THR A 11 5.06 12.76 -2.31
CA THR A 11 5.52 13.93 -3.07
C THR A 11 7.02 14.13 -2.91
N GLU A 12 7.55 14.01 -1.70
CA GLU A 12 8.99 14.13 -1.46
C GLU A 12 9.77 12.99 -2.12
N ARG A 13 9.24 11.76 -2.10
CA ARG A 13 9.96 10.59 -2.60
C ARG A 13 9.89 10.42 -4.12
N PHE A 14 8.76 10.73 -4.73
CA PHE A 14 8.46 10.41 -6.13
C PHE A 14 8.02 11.63 -6.95
N GLY A 15 7.77 12.78 -6.33
CA GLY A 15 7.28 13.97 -7.00
C GLY A 15 5.81 13.83 -7.37
N THR A 16 5.54 13.51 -8.64
CA THR A 16 4.17 13.45 -9.17
C THR A 16 3.75 12.02 -9.50
N PRO A 17 2.44 11.71 -9.45
CA PRO A 17 1.94 10.37 -9.78
C PRO A 17 2.22 9.98 -11.22
N THR A 18 2.50 8.70 -11.46
CA THR A 18 2.55 8.15 -12.82
C THR A 18 1.14 8.11 -13.44
N ALA A 19 1.06 8.01 -14.77
CA ALA A 19 -0.23 7.89 -15.47
C ALA A 19 -1.17 6.80 -14.91
N PRO A 20 -0.72 5.55 -14.66
CA PRO A 20 -1.61 4.53 -14.07
C PRO A 20 -1.98 4.82 -12.62
N GLN A 21 -1.15 5.53 -11.85
CA GLN A 21 -1.48 5.95 -10.48
C GLN A 21 -2.59 7.00 -10.50
N ALA A 22 -2.39 8.07 -11.27
CA ALA A 22 -3.36 9.16 -11.41
C ALA A 22 -4.72 8.69 -11.94
N ALA A 23 -4.73 7.73 -12.87
CA ALA A 23 -5.96 7.17 -13.42
C ALA A 23 -6.68 6.22 -12.46
N ALA A 24 -5.94 5.41 -11.69
CA ALA A 24 -6.55 4.37 -10.85
C ALA A 24 -7.03 4.88 -9.49
N TRP A 25 -6.30 5.80 -8.85
CA TRP A 25 -6.61 6.19 -7.48
C TRP A 25 -8.00 6.80 -7.26
N PRO A 26 -8.56 7.61 -8.17
CA PRO A 26 -9.96 8.06 -8.04
C PRO A 26 -10.95 6.91 -7.92
N ALA A 27 -10.90 5.95 -8.86
CA ALA A 27 -11.80 4.79 -8.84
C ALA A 27 -11.58 3.89 -7.62
N ILE A 28 -10.32 3.68 -7.23
CA ILE A 28 -9.99 2.93 -6.01
C ILE A 28 -10.55 3.65 -4.77
N ALA A 29 -10.49 4.98 -4.74
CA ALA A 29 -10.97 5.79 -3.62
C ALA A 29 -12.50 5.76 -3.48
N ASP A 30 -13.21 5.63 -4.60
CA ASP A 30 -14.66 5.48 -4.64
C ASP A 30 -15.12 4.05 -4.30
N GLY A 31 -14.18 3.14 -4.00
CA GLY A 31 -14.46 1.76 -3.60
C GLY A 31 -14.71 0.82 -4.78
N GLU A 32 -14.39 1.24 -6.00
CA GLU A 32 -14.56 0.42 -7.20
C GLU A 32 -13.49 -0.68 -7.32
N SER A 33 -13.85 -1.76 -8.01
CA SER A 33 -12.87 -2.78 -8.42
C SER A 33 -12.10 -2.30 -9.65
N VAL A 34 -10.77 -2.21 -9.55
CA VAL A 34 -9.91 -1.64 -10.60
C VAL A 34 -8.93 -2.66 -11.15
N LEU A 35 -8.88 -2.77 -12.48
CA LEU A 35 -7.85 -3.51 -13.21
C LEU A 35 -6.86 -2.52 -13.84
N VAL A 36 -5.62 -2.51 -13.35
CA VAL A 36 -4.57 -1.62 -13.89
C VAL A 36 -3.70 -2.37 -14.91
N THR A 37 -3.84 -2.01 -16.19
CA THR A 37 -2.99 -2.49 -17.28
C THR A 37 -1.94 -1.44 -17.66
N ALA A 38 -0.67 -1.68 -17.33
CA ALA A 38 0.44 -0.80 -17.69
C ALA A 38 1.75 -1.60 -17.86
N PRO A 39 2.78 -1.05 -18.52
CA PRO A 39 4.11 -1.68 -18.60
C PRO A 39 4.75 -1.93 -17.22
N THR A 40 5.78 -2.78 -17.18
CA THR A 40 6.65 -2.92 -16.00
C THR A 40 7.33 -1.58 -15.69
N GLY A 41 7.67 -1.34 -14.43
CA GLY A 41 8.27 -0.07 -14.00
C GLY A 41 7.32 1.12 -13.91
N SER A 42 6.05 1.01 -14.35
CA SER A 42 5.08 2.13 -14.30
C SER A 42 4.47 2.42 -12.92
N GLY A 43 4.96 1.78 -11.86
CA GLY A 43 4.48 2.04 -10.49
C GLY A 43 3.19 1.33 -10.08
N LYS A 44 2.70 0.34 -10.86
CA LYS A 44 1.44 -0.41 -10.59
C LYS A 44 1.33 -0.97 -9.16
N THR A 45 2.44 -1.47 -8.64
CA THR A 45 2.52 -2.01 -7.28
C THR A 45 2.17 -0.93 -6.26
N LEU A 46 2.85 0.22 -6.35
CA LEU A 46 2.59 1.35 -5.45
C LEU A 46 1.19 1.94 -5.66
N THR A 47 0.63 1.88 -6.87
CA THR A 47 -0.77 2.27 -7.14
C THR A 47 -1.74 1.59 -6.18
N ALA A 48 -1.67 0.26 -6.07
CA ALA A 48 -2.56 -0.50 -5.20
C ALA A 48 -2.16 -0.36 -3.71
N PHE A 49 -0.88 -0.51 -3.40
CA PHE A 49 -0.43 -0.55 -2.00
C PHE A 49 -0.57 0.78 -1.28
N LEU A 50 -0.29 1.91 -1.93
CA LEU A 50 -0.32 3.20 -1.25
C LEU A 50 -1.72 3.54 -0.73
N TRP A 51 -2.76 3.25 -1.53
CA TRP A 51 -4.14 3.41 -1.09
C TRP A 51 -4.51 2.47 0.05
N ALA A 52 -4.10 1.20 -0.06
CA ALA A 52 -4.37 0.21 0.98
C ALA A 52 -3.75 0.62 2.33
N LEU A 53 -2.50 1.09 2.33
CA LEU A 53 -1.83 1.57 3.54
C LEU A 53 -2.49 2.83 4.11
N ASP A 54 -2.79 3.81 3.26
CA ASP A 54 -3.46 5.05 3.69
C ASP A 54 -4.85 4.78 4.31
N ARG A 55 -5.58 3.78 3.80
CA ARG A 55 -6.83 3.34 4.41
C ARG A 55 -6.60 2.71 5.80
N LEU A 56 -5.58 1.86 5.95
CA LEU A 56 -5.26 1.24 7.25
C LEU A 56 -4.88 2.27 8.32
N TRP A 57 -4.21 3.36 7.94
CA TRP A 57 -3.87 4.44 8.85
C TRP A 57 -5.06 5.34 9.21
N ARG A 58 -5.96 5.63 8.26
CA ARG A 58 -7.15 6.46 8.49
C ARG A 58 -8.25 5.75 9.26
N GLU A 59 -8.35 4.44 9.08
CA GLU A 59 -9.37 3.59 9.69
C GLU A 59 -8.68 2.51 10.54
N PRO A 60 -7.96 2.90 11.62
CA PRO A 60 -7.30 1.93 12.47
C PRO A 60 -8.33 0.95 13.05
N PRO A 61 -8.03 -0.35 13.12
CA PRO A 61 -8.99 -1.35 13.58
C PRO A 61 -9.33 -1.14 15.06
N GLU A 62 -10.62 -1.16 15.38
CA GLU A 62 -11.11 -1.13 16.77
C GLU A 62 -11.73 -2.47 17.18
N GLY A 63 -11.47 -2.90 18.41
CA GLY A 63 -12.11 -4.08 19.02
C GLY A 63 -11.99 -5.35 18.17
N ARG A 64 -13.15 -5.90 17.77
CA ARG A 64 -13.26 -7.16 17.01
C ARG A 64 -12.80 -7.08 15.54
N GLU A 65 -12.45 -5.89 15.05
CA GLU A 65 -11.93 -5.68 13.68
C GLU A 65 -10.41 -5.85 13.59
N MET A 66 -9.77 -6.19 14.72
CA MET A 66 -8.38 -6.63 14.78
C MET A 66 -8.19 -7.88 13.90
N GLY A 67 -7.49 -7.74 12.78
CA GLY A 67 -7.26 -8.83 11.84
C GLY A 67 -6.61 -8.42 10.53
N VAL A 68 -6.57 -9.35 9.57
CA VAL A 68 -6.07 -9.09 8.22
C VAL A 68 -7.08 -8.24 7.45
N ARG A 69 -6.66 -7.06 7.00
CA ARG A 69 -7.52 -6.08 6.31
C ARG A 69 -7.14 -5.88 4.83
N VAL A 70 -5.95 -6.34 4.43
CA VAL A 70 -5.43 -6.29 3.06
C VAL A 70 -4.80 -7.64 2.74
N LEU A 71 -5.18 -8.24 1.62
CA LEU A 71 -4.61 -9.49 1.12
C LEU A 71 -3.96 -9.23 -0.24
N TYR A 72 -2.65 -9.40 -0.32
CA TYR A 72 -1.91 -9.42 -1.57
C TYR A 72 -1.70 -10.86 -2.02
N VAL A 73 -2.03 -11.16 -3.27
CA VAL A 73 -1.88 -12.50 -3.86
C VAL A 73 -0.95 -12.40 -5.06
N SER A 74 0.07 -13.23 -5.08
CA SER A 74 1.01 -13.36 -6.20
C SER A 74 1.06 -14.81 -6.69
N PRO A 75 1.22 -15.04 -7.99
CA PRO A 75 1.50 -16.37 -8.52
C PRO A 75 2.92 -16.87 -8.18
N LEU A 76 3.82 -15.99 -7.73
CA LEU A 76 5.22 -16.31 -7.45
C LEU A 76 5.59 -16.03 -5.98
N LYS A 77 6.21 -17.03 -5.32
CA LYS A 77 6.74 -16.91 -3.95
C LYS A 77 7.77 -15.78 -3.82
N ALA A 78 8.73 -15.70 -4.75
CA ALA A 78 9.77 -14.67 -4.72
C ALA A 78 9.17 -13.24 -4.70
N MET A 79 8.11 -13.03 -5.47
CA MET A 79 7.41 -11.76 -5.52
C MET A 79 6.71 -11.42 -4.19
N ASN A 80 6.21 -12.40 -3.42
CA ASN A 80 5.65 -12.13 -2.09
C ASN A 80 6.71 -11.55 -1.14
N ASN A 81 7.90 -12.16 -1.13
CA ASN A 81 9.02 -11.71 -0.30
C ASN A 81 9.54 -10.33 -0.75
N ASP A 82 9.59 -10.09 -2.06
CA ASP A 82 9.98 -8.79 -2.59
C ASP A 82 8.99 -7.69 -2.21
N ILE A 83 7.68 -7.98 -2.24
CA ILE A 83 6.66 -7.04 -1.79
C ILE A 83 6.79 -6.74 -0.30
N GLU A 84 6.93 -7.75 0.55
CA GLU A 84 7.14 -7.57 2.00
C GLU A 84 8.33 -6.64 2.28
N ARG A 85 9.47 -6.89 1.62
CA ARG A 85 10.65 -6.03 1.74
C ARG A 85 10.38 -4.61 1.25
N ASN A 86 9.73 -4.47 0.11
CA ASN A 86 9.45 -3.16 -0.50
C ASN A 86 8.45 -2.33 0.30
N LEU A 87 7.57 -2.95 1.09
CA LEU A 87 6.65 -2.27 1.99
C LEU A 87 7.35 -1.58 3.18
N ALA A 88 8.56 -2.00 3.54
CA ALA A 88 9.31 -1.34 4.62
C ALA A 88 9.56 0.16 4.33
N VAL A 89 9.76 0.52 3.06
CA VAL A 89 10.03 1.90 2.64
C VAL A 89 8.84 2.84 2.86
N PRO A 90 7.63 2.59 2.33
CA PRO A 90 6.46 3.42 2.62
C PRO A 90 6.07 3.37 4.10
N LEU A 91 6.17 2.21 4.76
CA LEU A 91 5.79 2.09 6.18
C LEU A 91 6.66 2.98 7.10
N ALA A 92 7.98 2.92 6.93
CA ALA A 92 8.89 3.76 7.70
C ALA A 92 8.81 5.22 7.26
N GLY A 93 8.75 5.47 5.96
CA GLY A 93 8.72 6.82 5.40
C GLY A 93 7.50 7.61 5.84
N VAL A 94 6.29 7.07 5.67
CA VAL A 94 5.06 7.75 6.07
C VAL A 94 5.03 8.01 7.59
N ARG A 95 5.44 7.04 8.42
CA ARG A 95 5.54 7.24 9.87
C ARG A 95 6.58 8.27 10.30
N SER A 96 7.57 8.59 9.46
CA SER A 96 8.49 9.71 9.75
C SER A 96 7.85 11.08 9.58
N HIS A 97 6.79 11.18 8.76
CA HIS A 97 5.96 12.39 8.64
C HIS A 97 4.89 12.50 9.72
N ASP A 98 4.48 11.37 10.30
CA ASP A 98 3.53 11.32 11.42
C ASP A 98 3.86 10.14 12.34
N PRO A 99 4.64 10.36 13.41
CA PRO A 99 5.07 9.31 14.33
C PRO A 99 3.93 8.65 15.12
N ASP A 100 2.79 9.34 15.25
CA ASP A 100 1.61 8.88 16.00
C ASP A 100 0.79 7.88 15.18
N LEU A 101 1.08 7.72 13.89
CA LEU A 101 0.45 6.69 13.07
C LEU A 101 0.70 5.28 13.64
N PRO A 102 -0.37 4.47 13.72
CA PRO A 102 -0.26 3.11 14.23
C PRO A 102 0.64 2.25 13.36
N GLU A 103 1.26 1.26 13.99
CA GLU A 103 2.07 0.26 13.29
C GLU A 103 1.18 -0.64 12.42
N ILE A 104 1.51 -0.76 11.14
CA ILE A 104 0.92 -1.73 10.23
C ILE A 104 1.80 -2.98 10.20
N ARG A 105 1.23 -4.11 10.62
CA ARG A 105 1.90 -5.41 10.58
C ARG A 105 1.78 -6.02 9.19
N VAL A 106 2.89 -6.56 8.69
CA VAL A 106 2.97 -7.30 7.42
C VAL A 106 3.39 -8.73 7.72
N ALA A 107 2.79 -9.70 7.03
CA ALA A 107 3.18 -11.10 7.14
C ALA A 107 3.04 -11.77 5.77
N VAL A 108 4.00 -12.64 5.44
CA VAL A 108 3.95 -13.50 4.27
C VAL A 108 3.49 -14.91 4.66
N ARG A 109 2.64 -15.49 3.81
CA ARG A 109 2.20 -16.88 3.91
C ARG A 109 2.43 -17.59 2.59
N THR A 110 3.14 -18.71 2.65
CA THR A 110 3.50 -19.57 1.51
C THR A 110 3.43 -21.03 1.95
N GLY A 111 3.57 -21.97 1.01
CA GLY A 111 3.64 -23.41 1.34
C GLY A 111 4.83 -23.81 2.23
N ASP A 112 5.82 -22.93 2.42
CA ASP A 112 6.98 -23.15 3.30
C ASP A 112 6.84 -22.47 4.67
N THR A 113 5.71 -21.83 4.93
CA THR A 113 5.43 -21.30 6.27
C THR A 113 5.19 -22.49 7.22
N PRO A 114 5.90 -22.59 8.36
CA PRO A 114 5.71 -23.67 9.33
C PRO A 114 4.29 -23.78 9.88
#